data_AF-A0A968C035-F1
#
_entry.id   AF-A0A968C035-F1
#
_cell.length_a   1.000
_cell.length_b   1.000
_cell.length_c   1.000
_cell.angle_alpha   90.00
_cell.angle_beta   90.00
_cell.angle_gamma   90.00
#
_symmetry.space_group_name_H-M   'P 1'
#
loop_
_entity.id
_entity.type
_entity.pdbx_description
1 polymer ?
#
loop_
_entity_poly.entity_id
_entity_poly.type
_entity_poly.pdbx_seq_one_letter_code
_entity_poly.pdbx_strand_id
1 'polypeptide(L)'
;MLIPTGCIEYHGPHMAIGLDTILVEELLVRVAERLDAVVAPPFWYGPTGYAVSGPDQGTIDVSTERFGRHVKDVLSSFWDMGFKWIVVGVHHQQMDGPESLA
;
A
#
# COMPACT_ATOMS: atom_id res chain seq x y z
N MET A 1 14.67 -3.56 3.14
CA MET A 1 13.86 -2.36 2.83
C MET A 1 12.41 -2.69 3.06
N LEU A 2 11.70 -1.77 3.70
CA LEU A 2 10.28 -1.88 4.01
C LEU A 2 9.52 -0.89 3.12
N ILE A 3 8.39 -1.30 2.54
CA ILE A 3 7.57 -0.45 1.68
C ILE A 3 6.16 -0.43 2.24
N PRO A 4 5.65 0.71 2.73
CA PRO A 4 4.28 0.81 3.18
C PRO A 4 3.31 0.89 2.00
N THR A 5 2.16 0.22 2.11
CA THR A 5 1.14 0.18 1.06
C THR A 5 -0.25 0.24 1.65
N GLY A 6 -1.05 1.18 1.17
CA GLY A 6 -2.46 1.32 1.51
C GLY A 6 -3.24 1.92 0.33
N CYS A 7 -4.29 2.66 0.65
CA CYS A 7 -5.14 3.32 -0.33
C CYS A 7 -5.76 4.60 0.25
N ILE A 8 -6.64 5.23 -0.55
CA ILE A 8 -7.53 6.30 -0.11
C ILE A 8 -8.94 5.72 -0.02
N GLU A 9 -9.43 5.48 1.20
CA GLU A 9 -10.74 4.89 1.46
C GLU A 9 -11.47 5.63 2.60
N TYR A 10 -12.78 5.77 2.46
CA TYR A 10 -13.64 6.28 3.51
C TYR A 10 -13.76 5.31 4.69
N HIS A 11 -13.36 5.76 5.88
CA HIS A 11 -13.49 5.03 7.15
C HIS A 11 -14.47 5.70 8.14
N GLY A 12 -15.46 6.44 7.63
CA GLY A 12 -16.38 7.21 8.47
C GLY A 12 -15.96 8.68 8.64
N PRO A 13 -16.86 9.55 9.12
CA PRO A 13 -16.63 11.00 9.18
C PRO A 13 -15.59 11.43 10.23
N HIS A 14 -15.14 10.50 11.08
CA HIS A 14 -14.22 10.74 12.18
C HIS A 14 -12.78 10.28 11.87
N MET A 15 -12.56 9.67 10.69
CA MET A 15 -11.28 9.09 10.30
C MET A 15 -10.74 9.78 9.05
N ALA A 16 -9.41 9.81 8.93
CA ALA A 16 -8.75 10.29 7.72
C ALA A 16 -8.92 9.26 6.59
N ILE A 17 -9.14 9.73 5.37
CA ILE A 17 -9.27 8.86 4.19
C ILE A 17 -7.96 8.15 3.80
N GLY A 18 -6.83 8.60 4.34
CA GLY A 18 -5.51 7.98 4.15
C GLY A 18 -5.09 7.06 5.29
N LEU A 19 -6.02 6.67 6.17
CA LEU A 19 -5.75 5.88 7.38
C LEU A 19 -4.85 4.69 7.09
N ASP A 20 -5.20 3.91 6.07
CA ASP A 20 -4.53 2.68 5.66
C ASP A 20 -3.03 2.88 5.46
N THR A 21 -2.66 3.91 4.69
CA THR A 21 -1.25 4.23 4.41
C THR A 21 -0.55 4.81 5.64
N ILE A 22 -1.21 5.74 6.36
CA ILE A 22 -0.62 6.41 7.54
C ILE A 22 -0.24 5.39 8.63
N LEU A 23 -1.13 4.44 8.90
CA LEU A 23 -0.90 3.43 9.94
C LEU A 23 0.25 2.50 9.59
N VAL A 24 0.31 1.99 8.35
CA VAL A 24 1.37 1.06 7.96
C VAL A 24 2.72 1.75 7.81
N GLU A 25 2.75 3.00 7.36
CA GLU A 25 3.97 3.79 7.30
C GLU A 25 4.58 3.97 8.69
N GLU A 26 3.79 4.44 9.66
CA GLU A 26 4.23 4.61 11.05
C GLU A 26 4.68 3.28 11.67
N LEU A 27 3.95 2.19 11.42
CA LEU A 27 4.33 0.86 11.87
C LEU A 27 5.71 0.45 11.32
N LEU A 28 5.91 0.59 10.01
CA LEU A 28 7.16 0.19 9.36
C LEU A 28 8.34 1.09 9.75
N VAL A 29 8.11 2.38 10.01
CA VAL A 29 9.13 3.28 10.58
C VAL A 29 9.62 2.75 11.94
N ARG A 30 8.71 2.38 12.86
CA ARG A 30 9.09 1.82 14.16
C ARG A 30 9.75 0.44 14.07
N VAL A 31 9.40 -0.35 13.05
CA VAL A 31 10.06 -1.63 12.78
C VAL A 31 11.48 -1.39 12.25
N ALA A 32 11.65 -0.42 11.35
CA ALA A 32 12.94 -0.05 10.77
C ALA A 32 13.95 0.39 11.85
N GLU A 33 13.52 1.15 12.86
CA GLU A 33 14.34 1.53 14.02
C GLU A 33 14.94 0.34 14.78
N ARG A 34 14.31 -0.85 14.70
CA ARG A 34 14.74 -2.06 15.41
C ARG A 34 15.56 -3.02 14.54
N LEU A 35 15.44 -2.92 13.22
CA LEU A 35 15.98 -3.89 12.27
C LEU A 35 17.08 -3.33 11.36
N ASP A 36 17.52 -2.09 11.59
CA ASP A 36 18.46 -1.35 10.72
C ASP A 36 18.02 -1.43 9.24
N ALA A 37 16.74 -1.15 9.01
CA ALA A 37 16.14 -1.18 7.69
C ALA A 37 15.82 0.24 7.20
N VAL A 38 15.76 0.42 5.88
CA VAL A 38 15.25 1.65 5.26
C VAL A 38 13.78 1.50 4.88
N VAL A 39 13.01 2.57 5.02
CA VAL A 39 11.60 2.67 4.57
C VAL A 39 11.55 3.45 3.27
N ALA A 40 10.94 2.87 2.24
CA ALA A 40 10.70 3.56 0.96
C ALA A 40 9.43 4.41 1.04
N PRO A 41 9.24 5.39 0.12
CA PRO A 41 7.97 6.08 -0.02
C PRO A 41 6.81 5.09 -0.20
N PRO A 42 5.64 5.36 0.39
CA PRO A 42 4.53 4.43 0.35
C PRO A 42 3.77 4.44 -0.99
N PHE A 43 3.07 3.35 -1.27
CA PHE A 43 2.03 3.32 -2.29
C PHE A 43 0.71 3.83 -1.69
N TRP A 44 0.37 5.09 -1.99
CA TRP A 44 -0.82 5.78 -1.46
C TRP A 44 -2.15 5.42 -2.15
N TYR A 45 -2.11 5.01 -3.42
CA TYR A 45 -3.29 4.84 -4.25
C TYR A 45 -3.38 3.38 -4.71
N GLY A 46 -3.84 2.51 -3.82
CA GLY A 46 -4.10 1.11 -4.08
C GLY A 46 -5.55 0.81 -4.49
N PRO A 47 -5.84 -0.44 -4.88
CA PRO A 47 -7.19 -0.91 -5.15
C PRO A 47 -8.04 -0.91 -3.87
N THR A 48 -9.27 -0.43 -3.98
CA THR A 48 -10.29 -0.47 -2.91
C THR A 48 -11.52 -1.29 -3.32
N GLY A 49 -11.69 -1.49 -4.62
CA GLY A 49 -12.87 -2.14 -5.21
C GLY A 49 -14.18 -1.40 -4.95
N TYR A 50 -14.13 -0.18 -4.40
CA TYR A 50 -15.29 0.54 -3.87
C TYR A 50 -16.19 -0.32 -2.97
N ALA A 51 -15.59 -1.25 -2.20
CA ALA A 51 -16.34 -2.24 -1.42
C ALA A 51 -17.19 -1.60 -0.31
N VAL A 52 -16.69 -0.52 0.30
CA VAL A 52 -17.35 0.19 1.39
C VAL A 52 -18.10 1.43 0.88
N SER A 53 -17.50 2.18 -0.03
CA SER A 53 -18.01 3.48 -0.51
C SER A 53 -17.43 3.85 -1.87
N GLY A 54 -18.05 4.84 -2.52
CA GLY A 54 -17.64 5.38 -3.80
C GLY A 54 -16.86 6.71 -3.72
N PRO A 55 -16.56 7.29 -4.89
CA PRO A 55 -15.83 8.57 -4.98
C PRO A 55 -16.59 9.76 -4.39
N ASP A 56 -17.92 9.68 -4.27
CA ASP A 56 -18.76 10.68 -3.62
C ASP A 56 -18.46 10.84 -2.11
N GLN A 57 -17.84 9.83 -1.49
CA GLN A 57 -17.40 9.86 -0.09
C GLN A 57 -15.88 10.00 0.07
N GLY A 58 -15.16 10.24 -1.04
CA GLY A 58 -13.72 10.46 -1.04
C GLY A 58 -12.86 9.21 -1.23
N THR A 59 -13.44 8.05 -1.51
CA THR A 59 -12.70 6.83 -1.84
C THR A 59 -12.16 6.90 -3.27
N ILE A 60 -10.93 6.42 -3.47
CA ILE A 60 -10.33 6.28 -4.80
C ILE A 60 -10.07 4.80 -5.04
N ASP A 61 -10.55 4.28 -6.18
CA ASP A 61 -10.21 2.94 -6.62
C ASP A 61 -9.20 2.96 -7.77
N VAL A 62 -8.18 2.12 -7.66
CA VAL A 62 -7.21 1.86 -8.71
C VAL A 62 -7.34 0.41 -9.14
N SER A 63 -7.42 0.18 -10.45
CA SER A 63 -7.43 -1.17 -11.01
C SER A 63 -6.30 -2.03 -10.45
N THR A 64 -6.64 -3.20 -9.90
CA THR A 64 -5.69 -4.17 -9.35
C THR A 64 -4.61 -4.55 -10.36
N GLU A 65 -4.98 -4.75 -11.63
CA GLU A 65 -4.05 -5.09 -12.71
C GLU A 65 -3.02 -3.95 -12.94
N ARG A 66 -3.50 -2.71 -13.09
CA ARG A 66 -2.63 -1.55 -13.35
C ARG A 66 -1.73 -1.25 -12.16
N PHE A 67 -2.29 -1.33 -10.96
CA PHE A 67 -1.54 -1.18 -9.72
C PHE A 67 -0.46 -2.26 -9.60
N GLY A 68 -0.79 -3.53 -9.86
CA GLY A 68 0.17 -4.64 -9.84
C GLY A 68 1.33 -4.44 -10.82
N ARG A 69 1.06 -3.97 -12.04
CA ARG A 69 2.12 -3.63 -13.01
C ARG A 69 3.03 -2.50 -12.50
N HIS A 70 2.44 -1.44 -11.95
CA HIS A 70 3.21 -0.32 -11.38
C HIS A 70 4.07 -0.76 -10.20
N VAL A 71 3.49 -1.53 -9.26
CA VAL A 71 4.22 -2.09 -8.12
C VAL A 71 5.39 -2.94 -8.62
N LYS A 72 5.17 -3.79 -9.63
CA LYS A 72 6.23 -4.62 -10.21
C LYS A 72 7.38 -3.77 -10.77
N ASP A 73 7.10 -2.71 -11.53
CA ASP A 73 8.13 -1.82 -12.08
C ASP A 73 8.98 -1.17 -10.97
N VAL A 74 8.32 -0.72 -9.90
CA VAL A 74 8.99 -0.10 -8.73
C VAL A 74 9.83 -1.13 -7.97
N LEU A 75 9.28 -2.31 -7.68
CA LEU A 75 10.01 -3.38 -6.97
C LEU A 75 11.21 -3.89 -7.79
N SER A 76 11.05 -4.04 -9.10
CA SER A 76 12.16 -4.39 -10.01
C SER A 76 13.25 -3.33 -10.00
N SER A 77 12.89 -2.04 -10.00
CA SER A 77 13.87 -0.95 -9.91
C SER A 77 14.66 -1.00 -8.60
N PHE A 78 14.02 -1.26 -7.47
CA PHE A 78 14.72 -1.46 -6.19
C PHE A 78 15.61 -2.71 -6.19
N TRP A 79 15.16 -3.78 -6.83
CA TRP A 79 15.96 -4.99 -6.98
C TRP A 79 17.26 -4.74 -7.75
N ASP A 80 17.16 -3.95 -8.83
CA ASP A 80 18.28 -3.55 -9.68
C ASP A 80 19.23 -2.57 -8.96
N MET A 81 18.72 -1.74 -8.05
CA MET A 81 19.53 -0.94 -7.11
C MET A 81 20.30 -1.78 -6.08
N GLY A 82 20.05 -3.09 -6.02
CA GLY A 82 20.78 -4.01 -5.14
C GLY A 82 20.02 -4.44 -3.88
N PHE A 83 18.80 -3.95 -3.63
CA PHE A 83 17.99 -4.44 -2.52
C PHE A 83 17.54 -5.87 -2.78
N LYS A 84 17.88 -6.80 -1.88
CA LYS A 84 17.51 -8.24 -1.98
C LYS A 84 16.47 -8.69 -0.96
N TRP A 85 16.24 -7.88 0.07
CA TRP A 85 15.17 -8.06 1.05
C TRP A 85 14.21 -6.88 0.95
N ILE A 86 13.10 -7.10 0.24
CA ILE A 86 12.04 -6.11 0.03
C ILE A 86 10.77 -6.67 0.66
N VAL A 87 10.28 -6.00 1.70
CA VAL A 87 9.05 -6.38 2.41
C VAL A 87 8.01 -5.30 2.17
N VAL A 88 6.88 -5.67 1.58
CA VAL A 88 5.74 -4.77 1.35
C VAL A 88 4.75 -4.97 2.49
N GLY A 89 4.59 -3.96 3.34
CA GLY A 89 3.58 -3.96 4.40
C GLY A 89 2.27 -3.42 3.84
N VAL A 90 1.24 -4.28 3.77
CA VAL A 90 -0.08 -3.91 3.25
C VAL A 90 -1.04 -3.74 4.42
N HIS A 91 -1.73 -2.59 4.47
CA HIS A 91 -2.77 -2.34 5.45
C HIS A 91 -4.04 -1.85 4.76
N HIS A 92 -4.60 -2.73 3.93
CA HIS A 92 -5.92 -2.61 3.31
C HIS A 92 -6.41 -4.01 2.94
N GLN A 93 -7.72 -4.26 2.97
CA GLN A 93 -8.30 -5.57 2.65
C GLN A 93 -9.02 -5.54 1.29
N GLN A 94 -8.67 -6.46 0.40
CA GLN A 94 -9.40 -6.68 -0.86
C GLN A 94 -9.93 -8.11 -0.89
N MET A 95 -11.11 -8.32 -1.49
CA MET A 95 -11.80 -9.62 -1.49
C MET A 95 -10.98 -10.75 -2.12
N ASP A 96 -10.22 -10.45 -3.18
CA ASP A 96 -9.48 -11.48 -3.92
C ASP A 96 -7.96 -11.48 -3.65
N GLY A 97 -7.49 -10.65 -2.72
CA GLY A 97 -6.08 -10.59 -2.31
C GLY A 97 -5.05 -10.48 -3.45
N PRO A 98 -3.76 -10.71 -3.16
CA PRO A 98 -2.72 -10.78 -4.19
C PRO A 98 -2.82 -12.01 -5.11
N GLU A 99 -3.66 -13.00 -4.75
CA GLU A 99 -3.92 -14.19 -5.58
C GLU A 99 -4.79 -13.89 -6.80
N SER A 100 -5.52 -12.77 -6.80
CA SER A 100 -6.30 -12.28 -7.95
C SER A 100 -5.50 -11.98 -9.22
N LEU A 101 -4.17 -11.95 -9.11
CA LEU A 101 -3.24 -11.67 -10.20
C LEU A 101 -2.37 -12.87 -10.61
N ALA A 102 -2.59 -14.05 -10.02
CA ALA A 102 -1.84 -15.28 -10.28
C ALA A 102 -2.38 -16.09 -11.47
#